data_AF-A0A4R4RY37-F1
#
_entry.id   AF-A0A4R4RY37-F1
#
_cell.length_a   1.000
_cell.length_b   1.000
_cell.length_c   1.000
_cell.angle_alpha   90.00
_cell.angle_beta   90.00
_cell.angle_gamma   90.00
#
_symmetry.space_group_name_H-M   'P 1'
#
loop_
_entity.id
_entity.type
_entity.pdbx_description
1 polymer ?
#
loop_
_entity_poly.entity_id
_entity_poly.type
_entity_poly.pdbx_seq_one_letter_code
_entity_poly.pdbx_strand_id
1 'polypeptide(L)'
;GGGLVAGSLGAVLLGGRNALYGMRLADTLGVRGWRRLVTAHVVIDETTAVATAQPGRAAARTGFYTTAVSLYLVWNLTTLLGAGGAARLGDPEAIGLDVLGPAAFLALLWPRLSAGRREVRVALTAAVIALAATPLLPPGVPVMLAAVAALPALIGRREAPR
;
A
#
# COMPACT_ATOMS: atom_id res chain seq x y z
N GLY A 1 11.73 -12.01 1.38
CA GLY A 1 11.34 -11.58 2.73
C GLY A 1 12.34 -10.59 3.27
N GLY A 2 11.91 -9.38 3.63
CA GLY A 2 12.76 -8.42 4.34
C GLY A 2 12.90 -8.86 5.81
N GLY A 3 14.11 -8.87 6.35
CA GLY A 3 14.35 -9.31 7.72
C GLY A 3 13.52 -8.56 8.76
N LEU A 4 13.40 -9.11 9.97
CA LEU A 4 12.57 -8.58 11.07
C LEU A 4 12.75 -7.07 11.26
N VAL A 5 13.98 -6.56 11.21
CA VAL A 5 14.27 -5.11 11.35
C VAL A 5 13.63 -4.29 10.23
N ALA A 6 13.76 -4.70 8.96
CA ALA A 6 13.16 -3.99 7.83
C ALA A 6 11.63 -4.06 7.85
N GLY A 7 11.09 -5.23 8.23
CA GLY A 7 9.64 -5.42 8.42
C GLY A 7 9.09 -4.55 9.56
N SER A 8 9.76 -4.51 10.70
CA SER A 8 9.37 -3.68 11.85
C SER A 8 9.46 -2.18 11.54
N LEU A 9 10.54 -1.73 10.89
CA LEU A 9 10.66 -0.33 10.47
C LEU A 9 9.57 0.05 9.46
N GLY A 10 9.30 -0.81 8.48
CA GLY A 10 8.18 -0.62 7.55
C GLY A 10 6.83 -0.55 8.28
N ALA A 11 6.59 -1.42 9.25
CA ALA A 11 5.38 -1.42 10.07
C ALA A 11 5.26 -0.16 10.93
N VAL A 12 6.36 0.34 11.50
CA VAL A 12 6.38 1.59 12.28
C VAL A 12 6.07 2.80 11.40
N LEU A 13 6.68 2.89 10.21
CA LEU A 13 6.41 3.97 9.25
C LEU A 13 4.95 3.94 8.78
N LEU A 14 4.44 2.74 8.46
CA LEU A 14 3.06 2.54 8.06
C LEU A 14 2.08 2.90 9.20
N GLY A 15 2.36 2.43 10.41
CA GLY A 15 1.59 2.74 11.61
C GLY A 15 1.59 4.23 11.94
N GLY A 16 2.74 4.91 11.76
CA GLY A 16 2.86 6.35 11.92
C GLY A 16 1.98 7.11 10.92
N ARG A 17 1.96 6.70 9.65
CA ARG A 17 1.09 7.28 8.62
C ARG A 17 -0.39 7.08 8.96
N ASN A 18 -0.78 5.89 9.39
CA ASN A 18 -2.15 5.60 9.81
C ASN A 18 -2.55 6.41 11.06
N ALA A 19 -1.62 6.67 11.98
CA ALA A 19 -1.87 7.54 13.13
C ALA A 19 -2.16 8.99 12.71
N LEU A 20 -1.40 9.53 11.76
CA LEU A 20 -1.64 10.86 11.18
C LEU A 20 -3.02 10.94 10.50
N TYR A 21 -3.40 9.90 9.75
CA TYR A 21 -4.74 9.80 9.16
C TYR A 21 -5.83 9.74 10.23
N GLY A 22 -5.64 8.93 11.27
CA GLY A 22 -6.59 8.82 12.38
C GLY A 22 -6.83 10.14 13.10
N MET A 23 -5.81 10.99 13.26
CA MET A 23 -5.97 12.33 13.83
C MET A 23 -6.86 13.23 12.95
N ARG A 24 -6.63 13.22 11.63
CA ARG A 24 -7.42 14.02 10.68
C ARG A 24 -8.85 13.50 10.49
N LEU A 25 -9.02 12.17 10.49
CA LEU A 25 -10.34 11.55 10.38
C LEU A 25 -11.17 11.65 11.66
N ALA A 26 -10.55 11.73 12.84
CA ALA A 26 -11.30 11.86 14.10
C ALA A 26 -12.29 13.05 14.08
N ASP A 27 -11.85 14.19 13.55
CA ASP A 27 -12.68 15.40 13.42
C ASP A 27 -13.72 15.29 12.29
N THR A 28 -13.37 14.61 11.20
CA THR A 28 -14.26 14.42 10.05
C THR A 28 -15.39 13.44 10.38
N LEU A 29 -15.07 12.36 11.09
CA LEU A 29 -15.98 11.30 11.50
C LEU A 29 -16.75 11.64 12.79
N GLY A 30 -16.33 12.66 13.55
CA GLY A 30 -17.02 13.13 14.76
C GLY A 30 -17.06 12.09 15.89
N VAL A 31 -16.07 11.19 15.95
CA VAL A 31 -16.03 10.08 16.91
C VAL A 31 -15.44 10.53 18.24
N ARG A 32 -16.11 10.18 19.34
CA ARG A 32 -15.71 10.56 20.72
C ARG A 32 -15.59 9.34 21.63
N GLY A 33 -14.76 9.45 22.67
CA GLY A 33 -14.58 8.41 23.69
C GLY A 33 -13.97 7.10 23.14
N TRP A 34 -14.37 5.96 23.71
CA TRP A 34 -13.86 4.63 23.35
C TRP A 34 -14.06 4.26 21.88
N ARG A 35 -15.08 4.83 21.22
CA ARG A 35 -15.35 4.61 19.78
C ARG A 35 -14.20 5.10 18.90
N ARG A 36 -13.36 6.02 19.39
CA ARG A 36 -12.14 6.47 18.72
C ARG A 36 -11.11 5.36 18.59
N LEU A 37 -10.99 4.47 19.60
CA LEU A 37 -10.06 3.34 19.55
C LEU A 37 -10.51 2.30 18.52
N VAL A 38 -11.80 1.96 18.50
CA VAL A 38 -12.37 1.03 17.52
C VAL A 38 -12.25 1.59 16.11
N THR A 39 -12.54 2.89 15.94
CA THR A 39 -12.40 3.54 14.63
C THR A 39 -10.94 3.58 14.19
N ALA A 40 -10.00 3.85 15.11
CA ALA A 40 -8.56 3.85 14.82
C ALA A 40 -8.06 2.48 14.35
N HIS A 41 -8.63 1.38 14.84
CA HIS A 41 -8.26 0.03 14.40
C HIS A 41 -8.52 -0.21 12.91
N VAL A 42 -9.53 0.45 12.34
CA VAL A 42 -9.92 0.30 10.92
C VAL A 42 -9.49 1.49 10.06
N VAL A 43 -8.60 2.34 10.57
CA VAL A 43 -7.96 3.40 9.77
C VAL A 43 -6.84 2.78 8.94
N ILE A 44 -7.08 2.73 7.64
CA ILE A 44 -6.14 2.30 6.61
C ILE A 44 -6.20 3.28 5.43
N ASP A 45 -5.30 3.11 4.47
CA ASP A 45 -5.20 3.98 3.29
C ASP A 45 -6.52 4.02 2.51
N GLU A 46 -7.18 2.88 2.37
CA GLU A 46 -8.41 2.70 1.61
C GLU A 46 -9.59 3.40 2.27
N THR A 47 -9.79 3.19 3.58
CA THR A 47 -10.88 3.83 4.33
C THR A 47 -10.67 5.35 4.39
N THR A 48 -9.42 5.80 4.47
CA THR A 48 -9.03 7.21 4.40
C THR A 48 -9.31 7.81 3.02
N ALA A 49 -8.87 7.14 1.94
CA ALA A 49 -9.06 7.59 0.57
C ALA A 49 -10.55 7.73 0.24
N VAL A 50 -11.36 6.72 0.55
CA VAL A 50 -12.80 6.76 0.31
C VAL A 50 -13.45 7.86 1.14
N ALA A 51 -13.14 7.98 2.43
CA ALA A 51 -13.73 9.02 3.28
C ALA A 51 -13.42 10.44 2.78
N THR A 52 -12.19 10.68 2.32
CA THR A 52 -11.77 12.01 1.82
C THR A 52 -12.30 12.35 0.43
N ALA A 53 -12.71 11.37 -0.36
CA ALA A 53 -13.32 11.57 -1.66
C ALA A 53 -14.81 11.96 -1.59
N GLN A 54 -15.47 11.73 -0.45
CA GLN A 54 -16.91 11.96 -0.30
C GLN A 54 -17.24 13.42 0.08
N PRO A 55 -18.33 14.00 -0.48
CA PRO A 55 -18.76 15.34 -0.15
C PRO A 55 -19.49 15.38 1.21
N GLY A 56 -18.93 16.13 2.15
CA GLY A 56 -19.56 16.38 3.45
C GLY A 56 -19.39 15.24 4.47
N ARG A 57 -19.61 15.56 5.75
CA ARG A 57 -19.29 14.66 6.88
C ARG A 57 -20.12 13.37 6.89
N ALA A 58 -21.39 13.43 6.52
CA ALA A 58 -22.27 12.26 6.53
C ALA A 58 -21.83 11.22 5.49
N ALA A 59 -21.61 11.65 4.23
CA ALA A 59 -21.13 10.77 3.17
C ALA A 59 -19.72 10.23 3.46
N ALA A 60 -18.83 11.05 4.01
CA ALA A 60 -17.50 10.61 4.43
C ALA A 60 -17.55 9.52 5.50
N ARG A 61 -18.44 9.63 6.49
CA ARG A 61 -18.65 8.58 7.51
C ARG A 61 -19.20 7.30 6.91
N THR A 62 -20.20 7.41 6.05
CA THR A 62 -20.77 6.24 5.37
C THR A 62 -19.71 5.54 4.53
N GLY A 63 -18.99 6.28 3.69
CA GLY A 63 -17.89 5.74 2.87
C GLY A 63 -16.78 5.11 3.72
N PHE A 64 -16.39 5.73 4.82
CA PHE A 64 -15.42 5.16 5.74
C PHE A 64 -15.85 3.79 6.28
N TYR A 65 -17.05 3.72 6.88
CA TYR A 65 -17.51 2.49 7.54
C TYR A 65 -17.92 1.40 6.55
N THR A 66 -18.47 1.74 5.38
CA THR A 66 -18.75 0.73 4.34
C THR A 66 -17.46 0.10 3.85
N THR A 67 -16.44 0.90 3.52
CA THR A 67 -15.13 0.37 3.12
C THR A 67 -14.48 -0.45 4.24
N ALA A 68 -14.54 0.01 5.49
CA ALA A 68 -13.98 -0.70 6.63
C ALA A 68 -14.63 -2.09 6.82
N VAL A 69 -15.96 -2.15 6.83
CA VAL A 69 -16.71 -3.41 7.02
C VAL A 69 -16.50 -4.36 5.85
N SER A 70 -16.58 -3.87 4.61
CA SER A 70 -16.36 -4.71 3.42
C SER A 70 -14.97 -5.33 3.43
N LEU A 71 -13.93 -4.54 3.67
CA LEU A 71 -12.56 -5.04 3.71
C LEU A 71 -12.33 -5.98 4.89
N TYR A 72 -12.86 -5.67 6.07
CA TYR A 72 -12.73 -6.55 7.23
C TYR A 72 -13.37 -7.92 6.98
N LEU A 73 -14.57 -7.95 6.40
CA LEU A 73 -15.26 -9.21 6.09
C LEU A 73 -14.53 -10.00 5.01
N VAL A 74 -14.18 -9.36 3.89
CA VAL A 74 -13.44 -10.02 2.79
C VAL A 74 -12.10 -10.56 3.29
N TRP A 75 -11.37 -9.78 4.09
CA TRP A 75 -10.10 -10.19 4.67
C TRP A 75 -10.25 -11.42 5.56
N ASN A 76 -11.20 -11.41 6.50
CA ASN A 76 -11.41 -12.54 7.40
C ASN A 76 -11.90 -13.78 6.65
N LEU A 77 -12.81 -13.62 5.69
CA LEU A 77 -13.31 -14.74 4.88
C LEU A 77 -12.19 -15.36 4.05
N THR A 78 -11.42 -14.56 3.31
CA THR A 78 -10.30 -15.06 2.50
C THR A 78 -9.19 -15.65 3.36
N THR A 79 -8.91 -15.08 4.54
CA THR A 79 -7.96 -15.63 5.51
C THR A 79 -8.44 -16.98 6.05
N LEU A 80 -9.73 -17.11 6.39
CA LEU A 80 -10.29 -18.37 6.87
C LEU A 80 -10.29 -19.44 5.79
N LEU A 81 -10.66 -19.07 4.56
CA LEU A 81 -10.58 -19.95 3.39
C LEU A 81 -9.12 -20.37 3.13
N GLY A 82 -8.18 -19.44 3.24
CA GLY A 82 -6.74 -19.72 3.14
C GLY A 82 -6.27 -20.66 4.23
N ALA A 83 -6.54 -20.37 5.50
CA ALA A 83 -6.16 -21.21 6.64
C ALA A 83 -6.78 -22.61 6.56
N GLY A 84 -8.04 -22.70 6.13
CA GLY A 84 -8.75 -23.96 5.99
C GLY A 84 -8.35 -24.75 4.75
N GLY A 85 -7.94 -24.10 3.66
CA GLY A 85 -7.71 -24.70 2.34
C GLY A 85 -6.25 -24.81 1.90
N ALA A 86 -5.33 -24.01 2.45
CA ALA A 86 -3.93 -23.93 2.04
C ALA A 86 -3.21 -25.28 2.13
N ALA A 87 -3.46 -26.06 3.19
CA ALA A 87 -2.85 -27.37 3.34
C ALA A 87 -3.28 -28.40 2.26
N ARG A 88 -4.37 -28.13 1.53
CA ARG A 88 -4.86 -28.99 0.44
C ARG A 88 -4.39 -28.55 -0.95
N LEU A 89 -3.75 -27.38 -1.06
CA LEU A 89 -3.32 -26.78 -2.32
C LEU A 89 -2.02 -27.38 -2.89
N GLY A 90 -1.41 -28.35 -2.21
CA GLY A 90 -0.16 -28.96 -2.66
C GLY A 90 1.02 -27.99 -2.53
N ASP A 91 2.00 -28.10 -3.42
CA ASP A 91 3.13 -27.18 -3.46
C ASP A 91 2.70 -25.80 -4.02
N PRO A 92 2.73 -24.72 -3.21
CA PRO A 92 2.34 -23.38 -3.64
C PRO A 92 3.19 -22.83 -4.79
N GLU A 93 4.46 -23.22 -4.88
CA GLU A 93 5.38 -22.77 -5.93
C GLU A 93 5.01 -23.41 -7.28
N ALA A 94 4.57 -24.66 -7.27
CA ALA A 94 4.17 -25.38 -8.48
C ALA A 94 2.94 -24.76 -9.18
N ILE A 95 2.10 -24.03 -8.45
CA ILE A 95 0.91 -23.34 -8.98
C ILE A 95 1.11 -21.82 -9.13
N GLY A 96 2.34 -21.31 -8.97
CA GLY A 96 2.69 -19.91 -9.22
C GLY A 96 2.15 -18.92 -8.18
N LEU A 97 1.85 -19.37 -6.95
CA LEU A 97 1.37 -18.49 -5.89
C LEU A 97 2.43 -17.47 -5.44
N ASP A 98 3.71 -17.75 -5.68
CA ASP A 98 4.84 -16.86 -5.41
C ASP A 98 4.81 -15.57 -6.26
N VAL A 99 4.23 -15.62 -7.47
CA VAL A 99 4.13 -14.48 -8.38
C VAL A 99 2.90 -13.60 -8.10
N LEU A 100 1.91 -14.08 -7.34
CA LEU A 100 0.67 -13.33 -7.09
C LEU A 100 0.91 -11.98 -6.41
N GLY A 101 1.81 -11.92 -5.43
CA GLY A 101 2.15 -10.67 -4.74
C GLY A 101 2.71 -9.61 -5.71
N PRO A 102 3.80 -9.92 -6.44
CA PRO A 102 4.33 -9.05 -7.49
C PRO A 102 3.30 -8.69 -8.58
N ALA A 103 2.47 -9.64 -9.02
CA ALA A 103 1.47 -9.42 -10.06
C ALA A 103 0.37 -8.44 -9.59
N ALA A 104 -0.14 -8.59 -8.37
CA ALA A 104 -1.11 -7.67 -7.78
C ALA A 104 -0.51 -6.25 -7.64
N PHE A 105 0.74 -6.14 -7.21
CA PHE A 105 1.43 -4.84 -7.13
C PHE A 105 1.58 -4.19 -8.50
N LEU A 106 2.00 -4.95 -9.52
CA LEU A 106 2.10 -4.47 -10.90
C LEU A 106 0.73 -4.03 -11.45
N ALA A 107 -0.33 -4.77 -11.17
CA ALA A 107 -1.69 -4.39 -11.58
C ALA A 107 -2.12 -3.05 -10.97
N LEU A 108 -1.82 -2.81 -9.68
CA LEU A 108 -2.07 -1.52 -9.02
C LEU A 108 -1.21 -0.38 -9.58
N LEU A 109 0.02 -0.70 -10.01
CA LEU A 109 0.94 0.28 -10.58
C LEU A 109 0.65 0.58 -12.06
N TRP A 110 -0.06 -0.31 -12.75
CA TRP A 110 -0.31 -0.25 -14.19
C TRP A 110 -0.87 1.09 -14.69
N PRO A 111 -1.89 1.70 -14.04
CA PRO A 111 -2.39 3.01 -14.47
C PRO A 111 -1.33 4.12 -14.36
N ARG A 112 -0.42 4.01 -13.40
CA ARG A 112 0.69 4.97 -13.21
C ARG A 112 1.80 4.76 -14.23
N LEU A 113 2.12 3.51 -14.58
CA LEU A 113 3.11 3.19 -15.61
C LEU A 113 2.63 3.62 -17.00
N SER A 114 1.33 3.48 -17.25
CA SER A 114 0.70 3.81 -18.53
C SER A 114 0.44 5.31 -18.72
N ALA A 115 0.75 6.15 -17.73
CA ALA A 115 0.50 7.58 -17.79
C ALA A 115 1.39 8.32 -18.81
N GLY A 116 2.56 7.76 -19.16
CA GLY A 116 3.46 8.38 -20.15
C GLY A 116 4.85 7.76 -20.26
N ARG A 117 5.61 8.24 -21.26
CA ARG A 117 7.00 7.78 -21.53
C ARG A 117 7.98 8.10 -20.41
N ARG A 118 7.67 9.06 -19.54
CA ARG A 118 8.55 9.46 -18.44
C ARG A 118 8.42 8.49 -17.27
N GLU A 119 7.21 8.07 -16.96
CA GLU A 119 6.87 7.10 -15.92
C GLU A 119 7.48 5.73 -16.25
N VAL A 120 7.36 5.29 -17.50
CA VAL A 120 8.02 4.06 -17.99
C VAL A 120 9.54 4.15 -17.84
N ARG A 121 10.17 5.28 -18.20
CA ARG A 121 11.62 5.46 -18.03
C ARG A 121 12.07 5.38 -16.58
N VAL A 122 11.33 6.02 -15.66
CA VAL A 122 11.62 5.94 -14.22
C VAL A 122 11.49 4.50 -13.74
N ALA A 123 10.42 3.80 -14.13
CA ALA A 123 10.19 2.42 -13.73
C ALA A 123 11.29 1.47 -14.24
N LEU A 124 11.69 1.60 -15.51
CA LEU A 124 12.78 0.80 -16.08
C LEU A 124 14.12 1.09 -15.40
N THR A 125 14.42 2.37 -15.14
CA THR A 125 15.64 2.76 -14.43
C THR A 125 15.66 2.20 -13.01
N ALA A 126 14.53 2.29 -12.30
CA ALA A 126 14.38 1.70 -10.97
C ALA A 126 14.57 0.17 -11.01
N ALA A 127 14.00 -0.51 -12.00
CA ALA A 127 14.15 -1.96 -12.17
C ALA A 127 15.61 -2.36 -12.40
N VAL A 128 16.32 -1.64 -13.28
CA VAL A 128 17.76 -1.88 -13.54
C VAL A 128 18.58 -1.70 -12.27
N ILE A 129 18.35 -0.61 -11.52
CA ILE A 129 19.05 -0.34 -10.26
C ILE A 129 18.79 -1.47 -9.25
N ALA A 130 17.53 -1.88 -9.08
CA ALA A 130 17.17 -2.94 -8.14
C ALA A 130 17.82 -4.28 -8.52
N LEU A 131 17.75 -4.68 -9.79
CA LEU A 131 18.33 -5.94 -10.28
C LEU A 131 19.86 -5.96 -10.14
N ALA A 132 20.54 -4.87 -10.49
CA ALA A 132 21.99 -4.77 -10.36
C ALA A 132 22.45 -4.78 -8.89
N ALA A 133 21.66 -4.20 -7.98
CA ALA A 133 21.98 -4.16 -6.55
C ALA A 133 21.59 -5.44 -5.79
N THR A 134 20.67 -6.26 -6.32
CA THR A 134 20.17 -7.48 -5.69
C THR A 134 21.27 -8.48 -5.27
N PRO A 135 22.28 -8.81 -6.09
CA PRO A 135 23.33 -9.75 -5.68
C PRO A 135 24.30 -9.16 -4.64
N LEU A 136 24.31 -7.83 -4.45
CA LEU A 136 25.31 -7.12 -3.65
C LEU A 136 24.79 -6.71 -2.27
N LEU A 137 23.49 -6.53 -2.12
CA LEU A 137 22.89 -5.90 -0.94
C LEU A 137 21.87 -6.81 -0.24
N PRO A 138 21.68 -6.67 1.08
CA PRO A 138 20.65 -7.40 1.81
C PRO A 138 19.23 -7.18 1.27
N PRO A 139 18.31 -8.15 1.45
CA PRO A 139 16.92 -8.02 1.02
C PRO A 139 16.26 -6.73 1.52
N GLY A 140 15.63 -6.00 0.60
CA GLY A 140 14.94 -4.72 0.86
C GLY A 140 15.77 -3.48 0.51
N VAL A 141 17.10 -3.52 0.65
CA VAL A 141 17.98 -2.38 0.32
C VAL A 141 17.97 -2.04 -1.18
N PRO A 142 18.01 -3.02 -2.13
CA PRO A 142 17.94 -2.72 -3.56
C PRO A 142 16.70 -1.91 -3.96
N VAL A 143 15.56 -2.17 -3.32
CA VAL A 143 14.29 -1.48 -3.60
C VAL A 143 14.33 -0.04 -3.09
N MET A 144 14.93 0.21 -1.92
CA MET A 144 15.12 1.57 -1.41
C MET A 144 16.07 2.36 -2.30
N LEU A 145 17.16 1.74 -2.78
CA LEU A 145 18.09 2.35 -3.71
C LEU A 145 17.41 2.74 -5.03
N ALA A 146 16.52 1.89 -5.55
CA ALA A 146 15.77 2.12 -6.78
C ALA A 146 14.90 3.38 -6.74
N ALA A 147 14.52 3.88 -5.56
CA ALA A 147 13.77 5.13 -5.40
C ALA A 147 14.53 6.36 -5.95
N VAL A 148 15.87 6.31 -6.01
CA VAL A 148 16.73 7.35 -6.58
C VAL A 148 16.40 7.62 -8.05
N ALA A 149 15.90 6.60 -8.79
CA ALA A 149 15.48 6.74 -10.19
C ALA A 149 14.38 7.80 -10.40
N ALA A 150 13.63 8.15 -9.35
CA ALA A 150 12.58 9.16 -9.41
C ALA A 150 13.11 10.60 -9.36
N LEU A 151 14.34 10.84 -8.88
CA LEU A 151 14.88 12.18 -8.65
C LEU A 151 14.96 13.04 -9.93
N PRO A 152 15.51 12.56 -11.07
CA PRO A 152 15.58 13.36 -12.29
C PRO A 152 14.18 13.75 -12.78
N ALA A 153 13.22 12.84 -12.57
CA ALA A 153 11.84 13.09 -12.88
C ALA A 153 11.28 14.23 -11.99
N LEU A 154 11.46 14.16 -10.67
CA LEU A 154 10.91 15.15 -9.74
C LEU A 154 11.45 16.56 -10.00
N ILE A 155 12.72 16.67 -10.34
CA ILE A 155 13.38 17.96 -10.63
C ILE A 155 12.79 18.58 -11.91
N GLY A 156 12.64 17.80 -12.98
CA GLY A 156 12.07 18.29 -14.25
C GLY A 156 10.59 18.71 -14.19
N ARG A 157 9.83 18.37 -13.13
CA ARG A 157 8.46 18.89 -12.94
C ARG A 157 8.42 20.32 -12.41
N ARG A 158 9.51 20.81 -11.82
CA ARG A 158 9.59 22.16 -11.25
C ARG A 158 9.90 23.23 -12.30
N GLU A 159 10.42 22.83 -13.45
CA GLU A 159 10.86 23.75 -14.53
C GLU A 159 9.80 24.02 -15.60
N ALA A 160 8.56 23.54 -15.43
CA ALA A 160 7.45 23.89 -16.30
C ALA A 160 6.62 25.03 -15.66
N PRO A 161 6.96 26.31 -15.91
CA PRO A 161 6.05 27.40 -15.58
C PRO A 161 4.80 27.27 -16.46
N ARG A 162 3.63 27.38 -15.82
CA ARG A 162 2.38 27.74 -16.50
C ARG A 162 2.27 29.24 -16.55
#